data_AF-A0A2N5Y134-F1
#
_entry.id   AF-A0A2N5Y134-F1
#
_cell.length_a   1.000
_cell.length_b   1.000
_cell.length_c   1.000
_cell.angle_alpha   90.00
_cell.angle_beta   90.00
_cell.angle_gamma   90.00
#
_symmetry.space_group_name_H-M   'P 1'
#
loop_
_entity.id
_entity.type
_entity.pdbx_description
1 polymer ?
#
loop_
_entity_poly.entity_id
_entity_poly.type
_entity_poly.pdbx_seq_one_letter_code
_entity_poly.pdbx_strand_id
1 'polypeptide(L)'
;MASFSTPVEVVNVAGVNNPSRGSVSPLRSPVSPDSVTPIKPEPVAATHFVPGEIPRQYHLQLWRQACGFGTRVEPLEEQWRFLGTTSTWHAGDLVFMHAHTSPTQYRRTPQHTRPGRKGCVMLKLLLQGSHNSVIDDRHHFHARVGNITVQDWLQPFTTATSACEMLSVMVPRDLLRSSSLMNTRAPVTVWCADSTEYLLLKSALFTMRAQLEQATAEQARVLAAGFIGLLDGLLLNDRELLRHQYTDDSRLNLMKQYLNQHLQERGLGPERLVAIFHCSRATLYRLFQPDGGVAAYIQKQRLQQCLHELSRMQRGHQGLLDALATTWGFSTVGTFARQFKKHFGISALDALQARNTASVAVPAANTSNPLAGYWRQATRIDDWVRECSG
;
A
#
# COMPACT_ATOMS: atom_id res chain seq x y z
N MET A 1 -16.55 -19.13 60.76
CA MET A 1 -17.49 -19.22 61.91
C MET A 1 -18.52 -18.12 61.67
N ALA A 2 -19.67 -18.37 61.04
CA ALA A 2 -20.74 -19.36 61.29
C ALA A 2 -21.72 -18.90 62.39
N SER A 3 -23.01 -19.11 62.09
CA SER A 3 -24.20 -18.85 62.92
C SER A 3 -24.68 -17.39 63.04
N PHE A 4 -25.97 -17.07 63.05
CA PHE A 4 -27.26 -17.64 62.57
C PHE A 4 -28.35 -16.87 63.34
N SER A 5 -29.39 -16.35 62.67
CA SER A 5 -30.82 -16.34 63.13
C SER A 5 -31.70 -15.35 62.37
N THR A 6 -32.67 -15.89 61.64
CA THR A 6 -34.03 -15.35 61.35
C THR A 6 -34.92 -15.51 62.62
N PRO A 7 -36.26 -15.24 62.69
CA PRO A 7 -37.29 -15.07 61.62
C PRO A 7 -38.47 -14.08 61.91
N VAL A 8 -39.58 -14.25 61.15
CA VAL A 8 -41.00 -13.81 61.35
C VAL A 8 -41.35 -12.37 60.90
N GLU A 9 -42.02 -12.09 59.77
CA GLU A 9 -43.35 -12.47 59.21
C GLU A 9 -44.57 -11.69 59.80
N VAL A 10 -45.59 -11.44 58.94
CA VAL A 10 -46.95 -10.88 59.17
C VAL A 10 -47.00 -9.41 59.68
N VAL A 11 -47.95 -8.52 59.36
CA VAL A 11 -49.37 -8.61 58.91
C VAL A 11 -49.74 -7.52 57.87
N ASN A 12 -50.68 -7.85 56.98
CA ASN A 12 -51.33 -6.98 56.00
C ASN A 12 -52.55 -6.22 56.61
N VAL A 13 -52.73 -4.92 56.37
CA VAL A 13 -53.95 -4.18 56.77
C VAL A 13 -54.57 -3.44 55.59
N ALA A 14 -55.86 -3.74 55.39
CA ALA A 14 -56.70 -3.36 54.28
C ALA A 14 -57.29 -1.93 54.34
N GLY A 15 -57.94 -1.52 53.24
CA GLY A 15 -58.82 -0.35 53.13
C GLY A 15 -58.18 0.80 52.34
N VAL A 16 -58.86 1.47 51.40
CA VAL A 16 -60.31 1.77 51.33
C VAL A 16 -60.77 1.91 49.85
N ASN A 17 -61.96 1.37 49.53
CA ASN A 17 -62.72 1.63 48.29
C ASN A 17 -63.26 3.08 48.29
N ASN A 18 -63.54 3.82 47.20
CA ASN A 18 -64.22 3.46 45.95
C ASN A 18 -64.03 4.63 44.92
N PRO A 19 -64.55 4.57 43.68
CA PRO A 19 -64.02 5.34 42.54
C PRO A 19 -64.88 6.52 42.05
N SER A 20 -64.29 7.40 41.23
CA SER A 20 -65.02 8.22 40.25
C SER A 20 -64.23 8.37 38.94
N ARG A 21 -64.88 7.97 37.84
CA ARG A 21 -64.35 7.94 36.46
C ARG A 21 -63.72 9.26 35.99
N GLY A 22 -62.46 9.18 35.55
CA GLY A 22 -61.84 10.12 34.61
C GLY A 22 -61.17 9.35 33.48
N SER A 23 -61.66 9.51 32.24
CA SER A 23 -61.09 8.82 31.07
C SER A 23 -59.77 9.46 30.65
N VAL A 24 -58.64 8.85 31.01
CA VAL A 24 -57.32 9.25 30.52
C VAL A 24 -56.71 8.07 29.77
N SER A 25 -56.39 8.28 28.49
CA SER A 25 -55.71 7.30 27.64
C SER A 25 -54.40 6.86 28.29
N PRO A 26 -54.03 5.56 28.24
CA PRO A 26 -52.76 5.11 28.82
C PRO A 26 -51.59 5.78 28.10
N LEU A 27 -50.78 6.51 28.87
CA LEU A 27 -49.43 6.90 28.46
C LEU A 27 -48.70 5.66 27.95
N ARG A 28 -48.10 5.74 26.75
CA ARG A 28 -47.25 4.67 26.24
C ARG A 28 -46.17 4.38 27.28
N SER A 29 -46.03 3.12 27.67
CA SER A 29 -44.94 2.66 28.52
C SER A 29 -43.60 3.13 27.93
N PRO A 30 -42.63 3.54 28.78
CA PRO A 30 -41.29 3.85 28.29
C PRO A 30 -40.72 2.59 27.61
N VAL A 31 -40.20 2.76 26.40
CA VAL A 31 -39.51 1.68 25.68
C VAL A 31 -38.25 1.33 26.47
N SER A 32 -38.16 0.09 26.95
CA SER A 32 -36.96 -0.41 27.61
C SER A 32 -35.74 -0.25 26.70
N PRO A 33 -34.59 0.27 27.16
CA PRO A 33 -33.39 0.43 26.34
C PRO A 33 -32.84 -0.89 25.78
N ASP A 34 -33.14 -2.00 26.45
CA ASP A 34 -32.48 -3.29 26.25
C ASP A 34 -33.20 -4.17 25.21
N SER A 35 -33.10 -3.78 23.94
CA SER A 35 -33.32 -4.71 22.81
C SER A 35 -32.42 -4.42 21.59
N VAL A 36 -31.24 -3.83 21.82
CA VAL A 36 -30.14 -3.94 20.84
C VAL A 36 -29.64 -5.38 20.89
N THR A 37 -30.07 -6.19 19.92
CA THR A 37 -29.50 -7.53 19.72
C THR A 37 -27.98 -7.37 19.57
N PRO A 38 -27.14 -8.01 20.39
CA PRO A 38 -25.70 -7.82 20.30
C PRO A 38 -25.23 -8.25 18.92
N ILE A 39 -24.71 -7.28 18.15
CA ILE A 39 -24.14 -7.54 16.83
C ILE A 39 -22.97 -8.49 17.04
N LYS A 40 -23.16 -9.76 16.67
CA LYS A 40 -22.11 -10.77 16.79
C LYS A 40 -20.93 -10.28 15.94
N PRO A 41 -19.74 -10.08 16.52
CA PRO A 41 -18.65 -9.46 15.79
C PRO A 41 -18.24 -10.35 14.61
N GLU A 42 -18.11 -9.74 13.44
CA GLU A 42 -17.77 -10.44 12.22
C GLU A 42 -16.36 -11.04 12.33
N PRO A 43 -16.15 -12.32 11.94
CA PRO A 43 -14.81 -12.91 11.91
C PRO A 43 -13.93 -12.19 10.88
N VAL A 44 -12.61 -12.25 11.03
CA VAL A 44 -11.70 -11.76 9.98
C VAL A 44 -11.94 -12.50 8.67
N ALA A 45 -11.91 -11.77 7.54
CA ALA A 45 -12.07 -12.38 6.23
C ALA A 45 -10.83 -13.23 5.89
N ALA A 46 -11.04 -14.54 5.73
CA ALA A 46 -9.97 -15.49 5.44
C ALA A 46 -10.27 -16.37 4.21
N THR A 47 -9.19 -16.89 3.62
CA THR A 47 -9.15 -17.85 2.52
C THR A 47 -8.20 -18.98 2.90
N HIS A 48 -8.64 -20.24 2.75
CA HIS A 48 -7.82 -21.41 3.05
C HIS A 48 -7.82 -22.38 1.88
N PHE A 49 -6.63 -22.71 1.37
CA PHE A 49 -6.43 -23.77 0.40
C PHE A 49 -5.91 -25.02 1.12
N VAL A 50 -6.84 -25.92 1.47
CA VAL A 50 -6.53 -27.21 2.11
C VAL A 50 -6.25 -28.26 1.02
N PRO A 51 -5.03 -28.84 0.95
CA PRO A 51 -4.66 -29.75 -0.16
C PRO A 51 -5.53 -31.01 -0.29
N GLY A 52 -6.16 -31.45 0.80
CA GLY A 52 -7.07 -32.61 0.80
C GLY A 52 -8.50 -32.30 0.32
N GLU A 53 -8.89 -31.02 0.28
CA GLU A 53 -10.24 -30.58 -0.10
C GLU A 53 -10.31 -30.03 -1.53
N ILE A 54 -9.15 -29.90 -2.18
CA ILE A 54 -9.02 -29.36 -3.54
C ILE A 54 -8.59 -30.49 -4.48
N PRO A 55 -9.30 -30.75 -5.60
CA PRO A 55 -8.85 -31.71 -6.57
C PRO A 55 -7.49 -31.30 -7.16
N ARG A 56 -6.56 -32.26 -7.16
CA ARG A 56 -5.13 -32.09 -7.46
C ARG A 56 -4.81 -31.18 -8.66
N GLN A 57 -5.59 -31.28 -9.73
CA GLN A 57 -5.45 -30.53 -10.98
C GLN A 57 -5.65 -29.02 -10.85
N TYR A 58 -6.42 -28.55 -9.86
CA TYR A 58 -6.72 -27.13 -9.68
C TYR A 58 -5.70 -26.38 -8.81
N HIS A 59 -4.78 -27.07 -8.13
CA HIS A 59 -3.83 -26.47 -7.18
C HIS A 59 -3.06 -25.29 -7.80
N LEU A 60 -2.40 -25.52 -8.94
CA LEU A 60 -1.60 -24.49 -9.62
C LEU A 60 -2.46 -23.35 -10.17
N GLN A 61 -3.69 -23.64 -10.60
CA GLN A 61 -4.59 -22.63 -11.19
C GLN A 61 -5.13 -21.68 -10.12
N LEU A 62 -5.51 -22.21 -8.94
CA LEU A 62 -5.92 -21.40 -7.79
C LEU A 62 -4.76 -20.56 -7.25
N TRP A 63 -3.55 -21.13 -7.16
CA TRP A 63 -2.37 -20.36 -6.72
C TRP A 63 -1.99 -19.25 -7.70
N ARG A 64 -2.05 -19.52 -9.01
CA ARG A 64 -1.86 -18.51 -10.06
C ARG A 64 -2.85 -17.35 -9.95
N GLN A 65 -4.09 -17.62 -9.58
CA GLN A 65 -5.10 -16.58 -9.38
C GLN A 65 -4.84 -15.81 -8.08
N ALA A 66 -4.60 -16.49 -6.96
CA ALA A 66 -4.34 -15.85 -5.67
C ALA A 66 -3.12 -14.90 -5.71
N CYS A 67 -2.08 -15.23 -6.47
CA CYS A 67 -0.92 -14.36 -6.67
C CYS A 67 -1.02 -13.44 -7.89
N GLY A 68 -2.07 -13.54 -8.71
CA GLY A 68 -2.12 -13.07 -10.10
C GLY A 68 -1.84 -11.58 -10.26
N PHE A 69 -2.45 -10.74 -9.42
CA PHE A 69 -2.22 -9.31 -9.41
C PHE A 69 -0.79 -8.91 -9.01
N GLY A 70 -0.17 -9.67 -8.11
CA GLY A 70 1.16 -9.38 -7.57
C GLY A 70 2.28 -9.84 -8.49
N THR A 71 2.16 -11.06 -9.02
CA THR A 71 3.22 -11.79 -9.72
C THR A 71 2.66 -12.83 -10.68
N ARG A 72 3.31 -13.03 -11.82
CA ARG A 72 3.11 -14.22 -12.65
C ARG A 72 3.74 -15.43 -11.96
N VAL A 73 2.98 -16.51 -11.82
CA VAL A 73 3.41 -17.76 -11.16
C VAL A 73 3.72 -18.86 -12.19
N GLU A 74 4.97 -19.30 -12.19
CA GLU A 74 5.51 -20.34 -13.05
C GLU A 74 5.99 -21.52 -12.18
N PRO A 75 5.47 -22.74 -12.35
CA PRO A 75 5.92 -23.90 -11.56
C PRO A 75 7.34 -24.28 -11.99
N LEU A 76 8.17 -24.72 -11.03
CA LEU A 76 9.51 -25.25 -11.31
C LEU A 76 9.54 -26.80 -11.38
N GLU A 77 8.38 -27.43 -11.23
CA GLU A 77 8.17 -28.88 -11.35
C GLU A 77 6.83 -29.16 -12.05
N GLU A 78 6.74 -30.26 -12.80
CA GLU A 78 5.51 -30.63 -13.50
C GLU A 78 4.35 -30.93 -12.52
N GLN A 79 4.67 -31.57 -11.39
CA GLN A 79 3.71 -31.99 -10.38
C GLN A 79 3.56 -30.96 -9.26
N TRP A 80 3.41 -29.68 -9.60
CA TRP A 80 3.25 -28.58 -8.64
C TRP A 80 2.02 -28.71 -7.73
N ARG A 81 2.16 -28.57 -6.41
CA ARG A 81 1.06 -28.60 -5.43
C ARG A 81 1.26 -27.64 -4.25
N PHE A 82 0.16 -27.30 -3.59
CA PHE A 82 0.17 -27.04 -2.15
C PHE A 82 0.72 -28.27 -1.40
N LEU A 83 1.75 -28.06 -0.58
CA LEU A 83 2.39 -29.08 0.26
C LEU A 83 1.79 -29.14 1.68
N GLY A 84 1.04 -28.11 2.05
CA GLY A 84 0.22 -28.02 3.26
C GLY A 84 -0.86 -26.97 3.09
N THR A 85 -1.70 -26.76 4.10
CA THR A 85 -2.72 -25.71 4.08
C THR A 85 -2.07 -24.36 3.86
N THR A 86 -2.56 -23.63 2.86
CA THR A 86 -2.16 -22.25 2.56
C THR A 86 -3.30 -21.32 2.95
N SER A 87 -3.07 -20.47 3.95
CA SER A 87 -4.08 -19.60 4.56
C SER A 87 -3.75 -18.13 4.30
N THR A 88 -4.76 -17.31 4.05
CA THR A 88 -4.64 -15.87 3.84
C THR A 88 -5.72 -15.16 4.65
N TRP A 89 -5.36 -14.11 5.40
CA TRP A 89 -6.27 -13.33 6.23
C TRP A 89 -6.15 -11.84 5.87
N HIS A 90 -7.28 -11.18 5.66
CA HIS A 90 -7.37 -9.75 5.38
C HIS A 90 -7.54 -8.98 6.70
N ALA A 91 -6.42 -8.60 7.31
CA ALA A 91 -6.36 -7.94 8.60
C ALA A 91 -6.42 -6.41 8.40
N GLY A 92 -7.61 -5.88 8.13
CA GLY A 92 -7.77 -4.48 7.73
C GLY A 92 -7.03 -4.19 6.43
N ASP A 93 -6.13 -3.20 6.47
CA ASP A 93 -5.28 -2.81 5.34
C ASP A 93 -4.01 -3.66 5.19
N LEU A 94 -3.98 -4.87 5.78
CA LEU A 94 -2.92 -5.86 5.57
C LEU A 94 -3.48 -7.17 5.00
N VAL A 95 -2.68 -7.82 4.15
CA VAL A 95 -2.82 -9.25 3.87
C VAL A 95 -1.70 -10.01 4.57
N PHE A 96 -2.09 -10.81 5.56
CA PHE A 96 -1.23 -11.83 6.18
C PHE A 96 -1.43 -13.16 5.45
N MET A 97 -0.36 -13.87 5.17
CA MET A 97 -0.41 -15.16 4.47
C MET A 97 0.54 -16.16 5.13
N HIS A 98 0.07 -17.39 5.29
CA HIS A 98 0.88 -18.57 5.60
C HIS A 98 0.77 -19.53 4.41
N ALA A 99 1.87 -19.79 3.73
CA ALA A 99 1.88 -20.60 2.51
C ALA A 99 2.84 -21.79 2.65
N HIS A 100 2.43 -22.95 2.15
CA HIS A 100 3.28 -24.14 2.04
C HIS A 100 3.14 -24.71 0.62
N THR A 101 4.13 -24.43 -0.24
CA THR A 101 4.05 -24.62 -1.68
C THR A 101 5.25 -25.37 -2.26
N SER A 102 5.00 -26.11 -3.34
CA SER A 102 6.02 -26.67 -4.24
C SER A 102 7.01 -25.61 -4.78
N PRO A 103 8.17 -26.03 -5.32
CA PRO A 103 9.10 -25.18 -6.07
C PRO A 103 8.39 -24.27 -7.09
N THR A 104 8.56 -22.97 -6.92
CA THR A 104 7.79 -21.95 -7.68
C THR A 104 8.69 -20.79 -8.09
N GLN A 105 8.54 -20.32 -9.33
CA GLN A 105 9.04 -19.02 -9.75
C GLN A 105 7.92 -17.97 -9.77
N TYR A 106 8.16 -16.86 -9.11
CA TYR A 106 7.32 -15.67 -9.08
C TYR A 106 8.01 -14.57 -9.89
N ARG A 107 7.34 -14.03 -10.90
CA ARG A 107 7.88 -12.94 -11.74
C ARG A 107 6.97 -11.72 -11.69
N ARG A 108 7.47 -10.64 -11.09
CA ARG A 108 6.84 -9.31 -11.16
C ARG A 108 7.44 -8.56 -12.34
N THR A 109 6.65 -8.30 -13.36
CA THR A 109 7.07 -7.60 -14.59
C THR A 109 6.68 -6.11 -14.54
N PRO A 110 7.26 -5.24 -15.40
CA PRO A 110 6.88 -3.82 -15.49
C PRO A 110 5.39 -3.54 -15.74
N GLN A 111 4.63 -4.53 -16.22
CA GLN A 111 3.17 -4.42 -16.38
C GLN A 111 2.43 -4.39 -15.03
N HIS A 112 3.03 -4.94 -13.96
CA HIS A 112 2.48 -4.93 -12.61
C HIS A 112 2.77 -3.60 -11.90
N THR A 113 3.90 -2.95 -12.23
CA THR A 113 4.44 -1.73 -11.60
C THR A 113 4.13 -0.46 -12.41
N ARG A 114 2.94 -0.38 -13.04
CA ARG A 114 2.55 0.75 -13.89
C ARG A 114 2.41 2.05 -13.09
N PRO A 115 2.77 3.22 -13.66
CA PRO A 115 2.54 4.53 -13.01
C PRO A 115 1.07 4.73 -12.64
N GLY A 116 0.83 5.30 -11.46
CA GLY A 116 -0.52 5.52 -10.93
C GLY A 116 -1.08 4.38 -10.08
N ARG A 117 -0.33 3.29 -9.87
CA ARG A 117 -0.65 2.29 -8.85
C ARG A 117 -0.03 2.64 -7.50
N LYS A 118 -0.78 2.46 -6.41
CA LYS A 118 -0.17 2.35 -5.07
C LYS A 118 0.80 1.17 -5.04
N GLY A 119 1.94 1.35 -4.38
CA GLY A 119 2.92 0.29 -4.20
C GLY A 119 2.72 -0.42 -2.86
N CYS A 120 3.24 -1.63 -2.73
CA CYS A 120 3.27 -2.36 -1.47
C CYS A 120 4.70 -2.75 -1.08
N VAL A 121 4.90 -2.90 0.23
CA VAL A 121 6.08 -3.55 0.83
C VAL A 121 5.66 -4.96 1.23
N MET A 122 6.50 -5.95 0.90
CA MET A 122 6.28 -7.35 1.23
C MET A 122 7.33 -7.81 2.23
N LEU A 123 6.88 -8.18 3.43
CA LEU A 123 7.70 -8.88 4.42
C LEU A 123 7.54 -10.40 4.24
N LYS A 124 8.62 -11.17 4.34
CA LYS A 124 8.59 -12.64 4.33
C LYS A 124 9.50 -13.22 5.41
N LEU A 125 9.03 -14.24 6.11
CA LEU A 125 9.78 -15.10 7.02
C LEU A 125 9.72 -16.54 6.47
N LEU A 126 10.87 -17.12 6.12
CA LEU A 126 10.96 -18.53 5.74
C LEU A 126 10.95 -19.42 6.98
N LEU A 127 9.99 -20.35 7.02
CA LEU A 127 9.91 -21.42 8.02
C LEU A 127 10.61 -22.69 7.54
N GLN A 128 10.48 -23.00 6.24
CA GLN A 128 11.15 -24.12 5.59
C GLN A 128 11.60 -23.74 4.17
N GLY A 129 12.66 -24.37 3.69
CA GLY A 129 13.20 -24.16 2.34
C GLY A 129 14.00 -22.87 2.19
N SER A 130 14.11 -22.41 0.94
CA SER A 130 14.85 -21.20 0.57
C SER A 130 14.22 -20.47 -0.61
N HIS A 131 14.63 -19.23 -0.83
CA HIS A 131 14.36 -18.54 -2.08
C HIS A 131 15.56 -17.72 -2.57
N ASN A 132 15.74 -17.72 -3.90
CA ASN A 132 16.67 -16.87 -4.63
C ASN A 132 15.87 -15.78 -5.33
N SER A 133 16.26 -14.52 -5.16
CA SER A 133 15.57 -13.39 -5.77
C SER A 133 16.55 -12.49 -6.52
N VAL A 134 16.16 -12.06 -7.71
CA VAL A 134 16.87 -11.09 -8.55
C VAL A 134 15.93 -9.94 -8.84
N ILE A 135 16.30 -8.74 -8.41
CA ILE A 135 15.54 -7.50 -8.66
C ILE A 135 16.16 -6.79 -9.87
N ASP A 136 17.48 -6.61 -9.85
CA ASP A 136 18.30 -6.12 -10.97
C ASP A 136 19.72 -6.69 -10.90
N ASP A 137 20.61 -6.25 -11.81
CA ASP A 137 22.01 -6.70 -11.93
C ASP A 137 22.84 -6.53 -10.63
N ARG A 138 22.41 -5.65 -9.72
CA ARG A 138 23.12 -5.31 -8.47
C ARG A 138 22.41 -5.89 -7.25
N HIS A 139 21.08 -5.96 -7.29
CA HIS A 139 20.25 -6.39 -6.17
C HIS A 139 19.73 -7.80 -6.40
N HIS A 140 20.50 -8.78 -5.92
CA HIS A 140 20.08 -10.17 -5.80
C HIS A 140 20.34 -10.67 -4.37
N PHE A 141 19.50 -11.59 -3.89
CA PHE A 141 19.65 -12.15 -2.54
C PHE A 141 19.19 -13.61 -2.47
N HIS A 142 19.85 -14.36 -1.61
CA HIS A 142 19.42 -15.68 -1.17
C HIS A 142 18.90 -15.58 0.26
N ALA A 143 17.67 -15.99 0.50
CA ALA A 143 17.11 -16.11 1.84
C ALA A 143 16.84 -17.58 2.17
N ARG A 144 17.11 -17.92 3.43
CA ARG A 144 16.91 -19.23 4.03
C ARG A 144 16.16 -19.08 5.35
N VAL A 145 15.81 -20.22 5.97
CA VAL A 145 15.35 -20.24 7.37
C VAL A 145 16.37 -19.51 8.25
N GLY A 146 15.91 -18.59 9.08
CA GLY A 146 16.78 -17.66 9.81
C GLY A 146 16.93 -16.27 9.16
N ASN A 147 16.23 -15.99 8.07
CA ASN A 147 16.13 -14.64 7.50
C ASN A 147 14.68 -14.13 7.50
N ILE A 148 14.53 -12.83 7.77
CA ILE A 148 13.36 -12.05 7.36
C ILE A 148 13.79 -11.11 6.24
N THR A 149 13.00 -11.08 5.16
CA THR A 149 13.23 -10.19 4.02
C THR A 149 12.10 -9.18 3.93
N VAL A 150 12.42 -7.90 3.83
CA VAL A 150 11.44 -6.84 3.54
C VAL A 150 11.77 -6.27 2.16
N GLN A 151 10.84 -6.39 1.22
CA GLN A 151 11.07 -6.06 -0.19
C GLN A 151 10.05 -5.03 -0.69
N ASP A 152 10.52 -3.98 -1.36
CA ASP A 152 9.68 -3.02 -2.06
C ASP A 152 9.20 -3.58 -3.41
N TRP A 153 7.89 -3.72 -3.58
CA TRP A 153 7.26 -4.23 -4.79
C TRP A 153 6.95 -3.13 -5.82
N LEU A 154 7.53 -1.93 -5.70
CA LEU A 154 7.58 -0.97 -6.81
C LEU A 154 8.49 -1.44 -7.96
N GLN A 155 9.46 -2.30 -7.72
CA GLN A 155 10.37 -2.79 -8.76
C GLN A 155 9.91 -4.12 -9.37
N PRO A 156 10.18 -4.37 -10.66
CA PRO A 156 10.18 -5.72 -11.22
C PRO A 156 11.18 -6.62 -10.48
N PHE A 157 10.88 -7.91 -10.40
CA PHE A 157 11.80 -8.92 -9.84
C PHE A 157 11.42 -10.32 -10.31
N THR A 158 12.36 -11.26 -10.19
CA THR A 158 12.12 -12.70 -10.32
C THR A 158 12.60 -13.40 -9.06
N THR A 159 11.72 -14.13 -8.38
CA THR A 159 12.05 -14.96 -7.21
C THR A 159 11.78 -16.42 -7.52
N ALA A 160 12.76 -17.30 -7.36
CA ALA A 160 12.61 -18.75 -7.41
C ALA A 160 12.68 -19.34 -6.00
N THR A 161 11.73 -20.18 -5.63
CA THR A 161 11.68 -20.86 -4.32
C THR A 161 11.93 -22.36 -4.48
N SER A 162 12.49 -22.99 -3.47
CA SER A 162 12.36 -24.44 -3.29
C SER A 162 10.92 -24.81 -2.91
N ALA A 163 10.66 -26.10 -2.61
CA ALA A 163 9.58 -26.45 -1.69
C ALA A 163 9.79 -25.62 -0.41
N CYS A 164 8.79 -24.85 0.00
CA CYS A 164 8.96 -23.90 1.10
C CYS A 164 7.66 -23.67 1.89
N GLU A 165 7.84 -23.42 3.19
CA GLU A 165 6.82 -22.92 4.10
C GLU A 165 7.23 -21.49 4.50
N MET A 166 6.33 -20.52 4.42
CA MET A 166 6.61 -19.14 4.81
C MET A 166 5.42 -18.42 5.42
N LEU A 167 5.72 -17.44 6.27
CA LEU A 167 4.79 -16.37 6.65
C LEU A 167 5.14 -15.13 5.86
N SER A 168 4.15 -14.41 5.36
CA SER A 168 4.35 -13.14 4.67
C SER A 168 3.25 -12.13 4.98
N VAL A 169 3.62 -10.85 4.92
CA VAL A 169 2.70 -9.73 5.14
C VAL A 169 2.90 -8.73 4.02
N MET A 170 1.82 -8.42 3.30
CA MET A 170 1.78 -7.33 2.34
C MET A 170 1.22 -6.08 3.01
N VAL A 171 1.98 -4.99 2.95
CA VAL A 171 1.67 -3.68 3.56
C VAL A 171 1.60 -2.62 2.45
N PRO A 172 0.49 -1.87 2.30
CA PRO A 172 0.42 -0.70 1.43
C PRO A 172 1.48 0.35 1.83
N ARG A 173 2.19 0.93 0.84
CA ARG A 173 3.29 1.88 1.10
C ARG A 173 2.84 3.15 1.81
N ASP A 174 1.60 3.58 1.60
CA ASP A 174 1.01 4.76 2.24
C ASP A 174 0.78 4.59 3.76
N LEU A 175 0.83 3.36 4.28
CA LEU A 175 0.81 3.08 5.72
C LEU A 175 2.21 3.07 6.38
N LEU A 176 3.27 3.08 5.57
CA LEU A 176 4.66 3.03 6.03
C LEU A 176 5.36 4.35 5.68
N ARG A 177 5.69 5.16 6.69
CA ARG A 177 6.49 6.39 6.54
C ARG A 177 7.90 6.06 6.01
N SER A 178 8.45 4.95 6.50
CA SER A 178 9.67 4.30 6.04
C SER A 178 9.66 3.85 4.57
N SER A 179 8.50 3.78 3.91
CA SER A 179 8.47 3.36 2.50
C SER A 179 9.20 4.33 1.55
N SER A 180 9.47 5.56 2.00
CA SER A 180 10.34 6.51 1.29
C SER A 180 11.82 6.08 1.28
N LEU A 181 12.27 5.38 2.33
CA LEU A 181 13.64 4.88 2.45
C LEU A 181 13.90 3.72 1.48
N MET A 182 12.93 2.83 1.35
CA MET A 182 12.96 1.75 0.37
C MET A 182 12.77 2.30 -1.04
N ASN A 183 13.72 2.05 -1.94
CA ASN A 183 13.68 2.55 -3.32
C ASN A 183 14.62 1.74 -4.22
N THR A 184 14.80 2.16 -5.49
CA THR A 184 15.73 1.53 -6.47
C THR A 184 17.14 1.19 -5.97
N ARG A 185 17.69 1.87 -4.95
CA ARG A 185 19.02 1.57 -4.37
C ARG A 185 19.00 0.69 -3.12
N ALA A 186 17.85 0.61 -2.47
CA ALA A 186 17.62 -0.26 -1.33
C ALA A 186 16.23 -0.90 -1.48
N PRO A 187 16.03 -1.75 -2.50
CA PRO A 187 14.73 -2.35 -2.80
C PRO A 187 14.42 -3.54 -1.89
N VAL A 188 15.39 -3.97 -1.09
CA VAL A 188 15.27 -5.07 -0.13
C VAL A 188 16.16 -4.82 1.09
N THR A 189 15.63 -5.17 2.26
CA THR A 189 16.36 -5.32 3.54
C THR A 189 16.28 -6.78 3.96
N VAL A 190 17.38 -7.31 4.50
CA VAL A 190 17.45 -8.70 5.02
C VAL A 190 17.96 -8.66 6.46
N TRP A 191 17.15 -9.15 7.40
CA TRP A 191 17.52 -9.27 8.81
C TRP A 191 17.77 -10.75 9.16
N CYS A 192 18.86 -11.00 9.88
CA CYS A 192 19.37 -12.33 10.22
C CYS A 192 18.93 -12.78 11.61
N ALA A 193 19.03 -14.09 11.89
CA ALA A 193 18.46 -14.72 13.08
C ALA A 193 18.92 -14.17 14.44
N ASP A 194 20.09 -13.54 14.45
CA ASP A 194 20.79 -12.91 15.56
C ASP A 194 20.42 -11.42 15.76
N SER A 195 19.66 -10.82 14.83
CA SER A 195 19.28 -9.41 14.88
C SER A 195 18.00 -9.17 15.72
N THR A 196 17.92 -8.02 16.39
CA THR A 196 16.76 -7.62 17.19
C THR A 196 15.50 -7.51 16.33
N GLU A 197 15.64 -6.96 15.13
CA GLU A 197 14.60 -6.81 14.11
C GLU A 197 13.97 -8.17 13.77
N TYR A 198 14.82 -9.18 13.51
CA TYR A 198 14.36 -10.54 13.23
C TYR A 198 13.61 -11.15 14.41
N LEU A 199 14.13 -11.04 15.63
CA LEU A 199 13.53 -11.65 16.82
C LEU A 199 12.14 -11.05 17.12
N LEU A 200 12.03 -9.72 17.06
CA LEU A 200 10.77 -9.00 17.28
C LEU A 200 9.73 -9.35 16.20
N LEU A 201 10.10 -9.25 14.91
CA LEU A 201 9.19 -9.52 13.81
C LEU A 201 8.80 -11.00 13.73
N LYS A 202 9.72 -11.93 14.00
CA LYS A 202 9.40 -13.36 14.11
C LYS A 202 8.34 -13.60 15.18
N SER A 203 8.52 -13.05 16.38
CA SER A 203 7.54 -13.17 17.47
C SER A 203 6.18 -12.59 17.09
N ALA A 204 6.16 -11.40 16.47
CA ALA A 204 4.95 -10.76 16.00
C ALA A 204 4.22 -11.58 14.93
N LEU A 205 4.93 -12.15 13.95
CA LEU A 205 4.35 -12.97 12.88
C LEU A 205 3.75 -14.27 13.39
N PHE A 206 4.42 -14.97 14.32
CA PHE A 206 3.85 -16.16 14.95
C PHE A 206 2.62 -15.82 15.80
N THR A 207 2.66 -14.70 16.52
CA THR A 207 1.51 -14.21 17.29
C THR A 207 0.33 -13.86 16.38
N MET A 208 0.56 -13.14 15.28
CA MET A 208 -0.48 -12.84 14.28
C MET A 208 -1.08 -14.11 13.69
N ARG A 209 -0.26 -15.09 13.26
CA ARG A 209 -0.75 -16.38 12.74
C ARG A 209 -1.67 -17.08 13.74
N ALA A 210 -1.32 -17.09 15.02
CA ALA A 210 -2.10 -17.75 16.06
C ALA A 210 -3.42 -17.00 16.38
N GLN A 211 -3.39 -15.67 16.38
CA GLN A 211 -4.55 -14.85 16.74
C GLN A 211 -5.54 -14.67 15.59
N LEU A 212 -5.06 -14.48 14.35
CA LEU A 212 -5.92 -14.21 13.18
C LEU A 212 -6.87 -15.37 12.85
N GLU A 213 -6.57 -16.60 13.24
CA GLU A 213 -7.48 -17.74 13.06
C GLU A 213 -8.78 -17.63 13.89
N GLN A 214 -8.76 -16.86 14.98
CA GLN A 214 -9.89 -16.70 15.91
C GLN A 214 -10.34 -15.23 16.05
N ALA A 215 -9.65 -14.31 15.40
CA ALA A 215 -9.89 -12.88 15.54
C ALA A 215 -11.18 -12.42 14.85
N THR A 216 -11.86 -11.46 15.48
CA THR A 216 -12.85 -10.63 14.80
C THR A 216 -12.17 -9.68 13.82
N ALA A 217 -12.92 -9.16 12.84
CA ALA A 217 -12.42 -8.18 11.89
C ALA A 217 -11.90 -6.89 12.59
N GLU A 218 -12.45 -6.53 13.74
CA GLU A 218 -11.97 -5.42 14.56
C GLU A 218 -10.64 -5.74 15.27
N GLN A 219 -10.55 -6.90 15.91
CA GLN A 219 -9.30 -7.36 16.53
C GLN A 219 -8.17 -7.49 15.48
N ALA A 220 -8.50 -7.98 14.28
CA ALA A 220 -7.56 -8.07 13.17
C ALA A 220 -7.02 -6.69 12.73
N ARG A 221 -7.87 -5.64 12.70
CA ARG A 221 -7.42 -4.26 12.45
C ARG A 221 -6.47 -3.74 13.53
N VAL A 222 -6.75 -4.04 14.81
CA VAL A 222 -5.87 -3.64 15.93
C VAL A 222 -4.51 -4.35 15.85
N LEU A 223 -4.50 -5.66 15.58
CA LEU A 223 -3.27 -6.44 15.36
C LEU A 223 -2.47 -5.91 14.17
N ALA A 224 -3.14 -5.57 13.07
CA ALA A 224 -2.52 -4.99 11.89
C ALA A 224 -1.88 -3.62 12.16
N ALA A 225 -2.58 -2.71 12.82
CA ALA A 225 -2.05 -1.40 13.19
C ALA A 225 -0.80 -1.52 14.10
N GLY A 226 -0.83 -2.44 15.08
CA GLY A 226 0.33 -2.73 15.93
C GLY A 226 1.53 -3.28 15.14
N PHE A 227 1.28 -4.19 14.19
CA PHE A 227 2.32 -4.75 13.32
C PHE A 227 2.92 -3.69 12.37
N ILE A 228 2.09 -2.81 11.78
CA ILE A 228 2.54 -1.69 10.96
C ILE A 228 3.46 -0.77 11.77
N GLY A 229 3.05 -0.39 13.00
CA GLY A 229 3.85 0.45 13.88
C GLY A 229 5.21 -0.16 14.23
N LEU A 230 5.26 -1.48 14.51
CA LEU A 230 6.49 -2.22 14.74
C LEU A 230 7.39 -2.21 13.48
N LEU A 231 6.85 -2.59 12.32
CA LEU A 231 7.61 -2.68 11.08
C LEU A 231 8.16 -1.32 10.63
N ASP A 232 7.31 -0.27 10.66
CA ASP A 232 7.71 1.10 10.32
C ASP A 232 8.80 1.61 11.28
N GLY A 233 8.68 1.35 12.57
CA GLY A 233 9.68 1.71 13.58
C GLY A 233 11.03 1.04 13.36
N LEU A 234 11.07 -0.22 12.94
CA LEU A 234 12.31 -0.94 12.63
C LEU A 234 12.93 -0.42 11.31
N LEU A 235 12.14 -0.26 10.26
CA LEU A 235 12.61 0.26 8.96
C LEU A 235 13.14 1.70 9.06
N LEU A 236 12.51 2.57 9.87
CA LEU A 236 12.97 3.95 10.10
C LEU A 236 14.33 4.03 10.81
N ASN A 237 14.78 2.95 11.48
CA ASN A 237 16.06 2.89 12.18
C ASN A 237 17.11 2.01 11.46
N ASP A 238 16.77 1.41 10.31
CA ASP A 238 17.70 0.58 9.55
C ASP A 238 18.83 1.45 8.95
N ARG A 239 20.07 1.10 9.32
CA ARG A 239 21.24 1.94 9.03
C ARG A 239 21.56 2.03 7.54
N GLU A 240 21.32 0.97 6.77
CA GLU A 240 21.62 0.98 5.33
C GLU A 240 20.50 1.67 4.54
N LEU A 241 19.23 1.49 4.93
CA LEU A 241 18.12 2.29 4.39
C LEU A 241 18.36 3.80 4.59
N LEU A 242 18.69 4.22 5.81
CA LEU A 242 19.01 5.62 6.14
C LEU A 242 20.22 6.14 5.34
N ARG A 243 21.30 5.35 5.24
CA ARG A 243 22.51 5.70 4.48
C ARG A 243 22.21 5.98 3.00
N HIS A 244 21.34 5.18 2.40
CA HIS A 244 20.90 5.39 1.02
C HIS A 244 20.01 6.62 0.87
N GLN A 245 19.11 6.89 1.82
CA GLN A 245 18.30 8.11 1.83
C GLN A 245 19.17 9.38 1.89
N TYR A 246 20.02 9.52 2.91
CA TYR A 246 20.81 10.74 3.11
C TYR A 246 21.71 11.09 1.92
N THR A 247 22.18 10.07 1.19
CA THR A 247 23.00 10.25 -0.02
C THR A 247 22.18 10.78 -1.21
N ASP A 248 20.92 10.40 -1.33
CA ASP A 248 20.09 10.72 -2.49
C ASP A 248 19.27 11.99 -2.29
N ASP A 249 18.65 12.17 -1.13
CA ASP A 249 17.89 13.38 -0.81
C ASP A 249 18.82 14.61 -0.81
N SER A 250 20.04 14.49 -0.26
CA SER A 250 21.03 15.58 -0.31
C SER A 250 21.43 15.94 -1.74
N ARG A 251 21.71 14.96 -2.60
CA ARG A 251 22.12 15.22 -4.00
C ARG A 251 20.96 15.73 -4.85
N LEU A 252 19.75 15.18 -4.68
CA LEU A 252 18.56 15.63 -5.41
C LEU A 252 18.13 17.03 -4.99
N ASN A 253 18.17 17.35 -3.69
CA ASN A 253 17.82 18.69 -3.21
C ASN A 253 18.83 19.74 -3.71
N LEU A 254 20.13 19.44 -3.70
CA LEU A 254 21.14 20.32 -4.29
C LEU A 254 20.95 20.50 -5.81
N MET A 255 20.63 19.43 -6.55
CA MET A 255 20.30 19.51 -7.98
C MET A 255 19.03 20.34 -8.23
N LYS A 256 17.97 20.16 -7.44
CA LYS A 256 16.72 20.93 -7.56
C LYS A 256 16.91 22.40 -7.20
N GLN A 257 17.69 22.70 -6.15
CA GLN A 257 18.05 24.06 -5.77
C GLN A 257 18.84 24.76 -6.88
N TYR A 258 19.85 24.10 -7.44
CA TYR A 258 20.61 24.62 -8.60
C TYR A 258 19.69 24.85 -9.81
N LEU A 259 18.85 23.86 -10.17
CA LEU A 259 17.91 24.01 -11.27
C LEU A 259 16.99 25.22 -11.08
N ASN A 260 16.44 25.41 -9.88
CA ASN A 260 15.53 26.50 -9.55
C ASN A 260 16.21 27.88 -9.62
N GLN A 261 17.49 27.98 -9.26
CA GLN A 261 18.29 29.21 -9.38
C GLN A 261 18.63 29.55 -10.84
N HIS A 262 18.75 28.56 -11.71
CA HIS A 262 19.21 28.72 -13.09
C HIS A 262 18.12 28.55 -14.17
N LEU A 263 16.84 28.49 -13.80
CA LEU A 263 15.71 28.12 -14.70
C LEU A 263 15.64 28.91 -16.01
N GLN A 264 16.01 30.19 -16.03
CA GLN A 264 15.94 31.07 -17.20
C GLN A 264 17.01 30.74 -18.26
N GLU A 265 18.07 30.00 -17.89
CA GLU A 265 19.19 29.74 -18.78
C GLU A 265 18.85 28.72 -19.87
N ARG A 266 19.02 29.12 -21.14
CA ARG A 266 18.68 28.28 -22.31
C ARG A 266 19.49 26.97 -22.39
N GLY A 267 20.70 26.95 -21.81
CA GLY A 267 21.57 25.77 -21.72
C GLY A 267 21.33 24.87 -20.49
N LEU A 268 20.24 25.06 -19.74
CA LEU A 268 19.93 24.24 -18.57
C LEU A 268 19.37 22.87 -19.01
N GLY A 269 20.11 21.80 -18.74
CA GLY A 269 19.74 20.45 -19.16
C GLY A 269 20.56 19.33 -18.51
N PRO A 270 20.31 18.06 -18.89
CA PRO A 270 20.92 16.88 -18.26
C PRO A 270 22.45 16.90 -18.25
N GLU A 271 23.06 17.31 -19.37
CA GLU A 271 24.50 17.36 -19.61
C GLU A 271 25.20 18.28 -18.60
N ARG A 272 24.60 19.44 -18.32
CA ARG A 272 25.13 20.44 -17.40
C ARG A 272 25.07 19.95 -15.95
N LEU A 273 24.01 19.27 -15.55
CA LEU A 273 23.91 18.68 -14.21
C LEU A 273 24.89 17.51 -14.03
N VAL A 274 25.08 16.68 -15.06
CA VAL A 274 26.09 15.61 -15.08
C VAL A 274 27.50 16.17 -14.86
N ALA A 275 27.84 17.27 -15.54
CA ALA A 275 29.13 17.93 -15.41
C ALA A 275 29.34 18.56 -14.01
N ILE A 276 28.34 19.28 -13.48
CA ILE A 276 28.44 20.04 -12.22
C ILE A 276 28.38 19.13 -10.98
N PHE A 277 27.50 18.12 -10.99
CA PHE A 277 27.28 17.24 -9.83
C PHE A 277 28.09 15.93 -9.88
N HIS A 278 29.03 15.83 -10.82
CA HIS A 278 29.90 14.70 -11.08
C HIS A 278 29.16 13.35 -10.93
N CYS A 279 28.10 13.19 -11.72
CA CYS A 279 27.22 12.02 -11.66
C CYS A 279 26.96 11.44 -13.05
N SER A 280 26.71 10.14 -13.14
CA SER A 280 26.36 9.53 -14.43
C SER A 280 24.97 9.97 -14.90
N ARG A 281 24.76 10.06 -16.23
CA ARG A 281 23.43 10.32 -16.81
C ARG A 281 22.34 9.40 -16.22
N ALA A 282 22.65 8.11 -16.02
CA ALA A 282 21.74 7.15 -15.40
C ALA A 282 21.38 7.51 -13.94
N THR A 283 22.34 8.04 -13.17
CA THR A 283 22.07 8.54 -11.80
C THR A 283 21.13 9.74 -11.83
N LEU A 284 21.37 10.70 -12.73
CA LEU A 284 20.52 11.88 -12.88
C LEU A 284 19.09 11.52 -13.28
N TYR A 285 18.91 10.70 -14.33
CA TYR A 285 17.57 10.30 -14.79
C TYR A 285 16.80 9.51 -13.73
N ARG A 286 17.46 8.68 -12.93
CA ARG A 286 16.84 7.95 -11.82
C ARG A 286 16.45 8.86 -10.67
N LEU A 287 17.31 9.81 -10.27
CA LEU A 287 17.00 10.77 -9.21
C LEU A 287 15.79 11.66 -9.55
N PHE A 288 15.63 12.04 -10.82
CA PHE A 288 14.46 12.78 -11.30
C PHE A 288 13.32 11.90 -11.84
N GLN A 289 13.39 10.57 -11.70
CA GLN A 289 12.34 9.67 -12.20
C GLN A 289 10.96 9.93 -11.55
N PRO A 290 10.86 10.19 -10.22
CA PRO A 290 9.60 10.56 -9.58
C PRO A 290 8.99 11.86 -10.14
N ASP A 291 9.81 12.76 -10.67
CA ASP A 291 9.39 14.02 -11.31
C ASP A 291 9.06 13.87 -12.82
N GLY A 292 9.07 12.64 -13.35
CA GLY A 292 8.88 12.36 -14.78
C GLY A 292 10.14 12.55 -15.64
N GLY A 293 11.32 12.62 -15.00
CA GLY A 293 12.61 12.86 -15.63
C GLY A 293 13.03 14.34 -15.58
N VAL A 294 14.34 14.59 -15.63
CA VAL A 294 14.90 15.92 -15.35
C VAL A 294 14.42 17.01 -16.33
N ALA A 295 14.21 16.68 -17.60
CA ALA A 295 13.66 17.62 -18.58
C ALA A 295 12.19 17.99 -18.28
N ALA A 296 11.38 17.02 -17.85
CA ALA A 296 10.00 17.25 -17.42
C ALA A 296 9.95 18.09 -16.14
N TYR A 297 10.89 17.86 -15.20
CA TYR A 297 11.05 18.69 -14.01
C TYR A 297 11.39 20.16 -14.35
N ILE A 298 12.42 20.40 -15.17
CA ILE A 298 12.81 21.76 -15.62
C ILE A 298 11.63 22.46 -16.31
N GLN A 299 10.94 21.75 -17.20
CA GLN A 299 9.77 22.26 -17.90
C GLN A 299 8.63 22.60 -16.94
N LYS A 300 8.34 21.72 -15.97
CA LYS A 300 7.33 21.95 -14.91
C LYS A 300 7.69 23.17 -14.07
N GLN A 301 8.94 23.32 -13.64
CA GLN A 301 9.38 24.49 -12.87
C GLN A 301 9.26 25.79 -13.68
N ARG A 302 9.70 25.81 -14.95
CA ARG A 302 9.50 26.96 -15.87
C ARG A 302 8.03 27.34 -16.04
N LEU A 303 7.15 26.34 -16.23
CA LEU A 303 5.71 26.55 -16.35
C LEU A 303 5.09 27.08 -15.04
N GLN A 304 5.55 26.60 -13.88
CA GLN A 304 5.13 27.09 -12.56
C GLN A 304 5.57 28.55 -12.32
N GLN A 305 6.79 28.92 -12.72
CA GLN A 305 7.23 30.32 -12.65
C GLN A 305 6.46 31.21 -13.62
N CYS A 306 6.16 30.74 -14.85
CA CYS A 306 5.28 31.47 -15.77
C CYS A 306 3.89 31.72 -15.17
N LEU A 307 3.32 30.71 -14.49
CA LEU A 307 2.03 30.86 -13.80
C LEU A 307 2.11 31.87 -12.63
N HIS A 308 3.20 31.85 -11.85
CA HIS A 308 3.45 32.81 -10.78
C HIS A 308 3.54 34.25 -11.30
N GLU A 309 4.32 34.50 -12.35
CA GLU A 309 4.39 35.80 -13.04
C GLU A 309 3.01 36.24 -13.55
N LEU A 310 2.30 35.37 -14.27
CA LEU A 310 0.94 35.66 -14.78
C LEU A 310 -0.04 36.01 -13.66
N SER A 311 0.05 35.35 -12.49
CA SER A 311 -0.81 35.62 -11.34
C SER A 311 -0.56 36.96 -10.64
N ARG A 312 0.59 37.60 -10.89
CA ARG A 312 1.01 38.86 -10.25
C ARG A 312 0.77 40.09 -11.12
N MET A 313 0.46 39.90 -12.40
CA MET A 313 0.33 40.98 -13.37
C MET A 313 -1.12 41.47 -13.52
N GLN A 314 -1.34 42.76 -13.31
CA GLN A 314 -2.65 43.38 -13.52
C GLN A 314 -2.78 43.93 -14.95
N ARG A 315 -3.58 43.24 -15.76
CA ARG A 315 -4.02 43.55 -17.14
C ARG A 315 -3.01 43.28 -18.26
N GLY A 316 -3.55 42.74 -19.35
CA GLY A 316 -2.79 42.21 -20.48
C GLY A 316 -2.19 43.29 -21.37
N HIS A 317 -0.90 43.16 -21.63
CA HIS A 317 -0.19 43.87 -22.70
C HIS A 317 -0.06 42.92 -23.91
N GLN A 318 -0.24 43.45 -25.12
CA GLN A 318 0.12 42.71 -26.34
C GLN A 318 1.62 42.36 -26.30
N GLY A 319 1.97 41.10 -26.57
CA GLY A 319 3.34 40.58 -26.46
C GLY A 319 3.72 39.90 -25.14
N LEU A 320 2.87 39.97 -24.08
CA LEU A 320 3.23 39.41 -22.76
C LEU A 320 3.59 37.91 -22.77
N LEU A 321 2.84 37.09 -23.52
CA LEU A 321 3.09 35.64 -23.61
C LEU A 321 4.39 35.33 -24.38
N ASP A 322 4.86 36.24 -25.23
CA ASP A 322 6.12 36.11 -25.98
C ASP A 322 7.33 36.48 -25.13
N ALA A 323 7.20 37.56 -24.34
CA ALA A 323 8.17 37.90 -23.29
C ALA A 323 8.32 36.76 -22.28
N LEU A 324 7.22 36.19 -21.76
CA LEU A 324 7.28 35.07 -20.81
C LEU A 324 7.87 33.80 -21.42
N ALA A 325 7.48 33.44 -22.65
CA ALA A 325 8.07 32.30 -23.36
C ALA A 325 9.59 32.48 -23.53
N THR A 326 10.02 33.68 -23.93
CA THR A 326 11.43 34.00 -24.17
C THR A 326 12.27 33.99 -22.89
N THR A 327 11.79 34.62 -21.82
CA THR A 327 12.46 34.74 -20.51
C THR A 327 12.65 33.39 -19.83
N TRP A 328 11.66 32.50 -19.91
CA TRP A 328 11.73 31.17 -19.30
C TRP A 328 12.27 30.09 -20.26
N GLY A 329 12.88 30.49 -21.38
CA GLY A 329 13.63 29.59 -22.25
C GLY A 329 12.80 28.61 -23.09
N PHE A 330 11.56 28.97 -23.43
CA PHE A 330 10.77 28.28 -24.45
C PHE A 330 11.17 28.77 -25.85
N SER A 331 11.14 27.87 -26.85
CA SER A 331 11.57 28.18 -28.22
C SER A 331 10.59 29.05 -29.00
N THR A 332 9.28 28.92 -28.74
CA THR A 332 8.21 29.69 -29.37
C THR A 332 6.98 29.79 -28.46
N VAL A 333 6.18 30.86 -28.62
CA VAL A 333 4.89 31.04 -27.93
C VAL A 333 3.94 29.87 -28.17
N GLY A 334 3.86 29.36 -29.41
CA GLY A 334 3.02 28.21 -29.74
C GLY A 334 3.46 26.92 -29.02
N THR A 335 4.75 26.76 -28.75
CA THR A 335 5.26 25.64 -27.93
C THR A 335 4.95 25.84 -26.46
N PHE A 336 5.18 27.04 -25.92
CA PHE A 336 4.80 27.42 -24.56
C PHE A 336 3.31 27.21 -24.31
N ALA A 337 2.42 27.79 -25.12
CA ALA A 337 0.97 27.71 -24.95
C ALA A 337 0.44 26.26 -25.00
N ARG A 338 0.96 25.43 -25.92
CA ARG A 338 0.61 24.00 -26.01
C ARG A 338 1.06 23.23 -24.76
N GLN A 339 2.25 23.51 -24.26
CA GLN A 339 2.81 22.85 -23.08
C GLN A 339 2.13 23.30 -21.79
N PHE A 340 1.83 24.60 -21.67
CA PHE A 340 1.06 25.18 -20.56
C PHE A 340 -0.34 24.56 -20.48
N LYS A 341 -1.09 24.53 -21.60
CA LYS A 341 -2.41 23.89 -21.65
C LYS A 341 -2.36 22.39 -21.35
N LYS A 342 -1.33 21.69 -21.82
CA LYS A 342 -1.12 20.27 -21.49
C LYS A 342 -0.80 20.04 -20.00
N HIS A 343 -0.11 20.98 -19.34
CA HIS A 343 0.35 20.81 -17.96
C HIS A 343 -0.69 21.25 -16.91
N PHE A 344 -1.38 22.36 -17.16
CA PHE A 344 -2.35 22.94 -16.23
C PHE A 344 -3.82 22.69 -16.62
N GLY A 345 -4.10 22.04 -17.76
CA GLY A 345 -5.45 21.77 -18.27
C GLY A 345 -6.17 22.98 -18.89
N ILE A 346 -5.76 24.19 -18.50
CA ILE A 346 -6.26 25.49 -18.95
C ILE A 346 -5.20 26.19 -19.82
N SER A 347 -5.59 26.97 -20.84
CA SER A 347 -4.59 27.76 -21.58
C SER A 347 -3.99 28.87 -20.70
N ALA A 348 -2.85 29.45 -21.10
CA ALA A 348 -2.28 30.58 -20.38
C ALA A 348 -3.20 31.82 -20.36
N LEU A 349 -4.13 31.91 -21.33
CA LEU A 349 -5.16 32.93 -21.39
C LEU A 349 -6.36 32.59 -20.49
N ASP A 350 -6.73 31.31 -20.41
CA ASP A 350 -7.78 30.83 -19.49
C ASP A 350 -7.30 30.85 -18.02
N ALA A 351 -6.01 30.65 -17.75
CA ALA A 351 -5.42 30.81 -16.41
C ALA A 351 -5.49 32.25 -15.88
N LEU A 352 -5.57 33.21 -16.80
CA LEU A 352 -5.84 34.62 -16.54
C LEU A 352 -7.34 34.91 -16.27
N GLN A 353 -8.24 33.95 -16.51
CA GLN A 353 -9.71 34.17 -16.56
C GLN A 353 -10.56 33.17 -15.76
N ALA A 354 -10.09 31.96 -15.44
CA ALA A 354 -10.92 30.85 -14.98
C ALA A 354 -10.41 30.15 -13.69
N ARG A 355 -11.02 30.52 -12.56
CA ARG A 355 -11.12 29.68 -11.36
C ARG A 355 -12.42 28.84 -11.44
N ASN A 356 -12.36 27.55 -11.79
CA ASN A 356 -13.23 26.47 -11.23
C ASN A 356 -13.19 25.10 -11.96
N THR A 357 -13.13 24.02 -11.16
CA THR A 357 -13.82 22.68 -11.19
C THR A 357 -14.28 22.01 -12.51
N ALA A 358 -14.40 20.66 -12.65
CA ALA A 358 -13.91 19.48 -11.90
C ALA A 358 -14.29 18.13 -12.61
N SER A 359 -13.50 17.07 -12.38
CA SER A 359 -13.83 15.62 -12.13
C SER A 359 -14.82 14.76 -12.98
N VAL A 360 -14.50 13.44 -13.12
CA VAL A 360 -15.28 12.21 -12.78
C VAL A 360 -15.00 10.99 -13.73
N ALA A 361 -15.06 9.76 -13.20
CA ALA A 361 -14.82 8.44 -13.85
C ALA A 361 -15.98 7.42 -13.63
N VAL A 362 -16.03 6.26 -14.33
CA VAL A 362 -17.03 5.15 -14.15
C VAL A 362 -16.49 3.73 -14.63
N PRO A 363 -17.18 2.54 -14.57
CA PRO A 363 -16.89 1.42 -13.63
C PRO A 363 -16.75 -0.03 -14.23
N ALA A 364 -17.08 -1.11 -13.46
CA ALA A 364 -16.90 -2.57 -13.74
C ALA A 364 -18.15 -3.47 -13.46
N ALA A 365 -18.12 -4.81 -13.69
CA ALA A 365 -19.23 -5.78 -13.46
C ALA A 365 -18.85 -7.30 -13.28
N ASN A 366 -19.85 -8.18 -12.97
CA ASN A 366 -19.80 -9.53 -12.33
C ASN A 366 -20.47 -10.70 -13.16
N THR A 367 -20.63 -12.01 -12.78
CA THR A 367 -19.87 -13.07 -12.02
C THR A 367 -20.77 -14.30 -11.68
N SER A 368 -20.41 -15.59 -11.92
CA SER A 368 -20.87 -16.84 -11.17
C SER A 368 -20.48 -18.23 -11.77
N ASN A 369 -20.21 -19.26 -10.93
CA ASN A 369 -19.99 -20.70 -11.25
C ASN A 369 -19.98 -21.56 -9.94
N PRO A 370 -20.31 -22.87 -9.88
CA PRO A 370 -20.20 -23.68 -8.65
C PRO A 370 -18.78 -23.80 -8.05
N LEU A 371 -17.72 -23.72 -8.85
CA LEU A 371 -16.34 -23.59 -8.35
C LEU A 371 -16.08 -22.22 -7.68
N ALA A 372 -17.03 -21.28 -7.70
CA ALA A 372 -16.85 -19.93 -7.18
C ALA A 372 -16.67 -19.87 -5.65
N GLY A 373 -16.72 -20.98 -4.89
CA GLY A 373 -16.13 -20.98 -3.55
C GLY A 373 -14.63 -20.65 -3.63
N TYR A 374 -13.88 -21.52 -4.29
CA TYR A 374 -12.44 -21.39 -4.49
C TYR A 374 -12.07 -20.17 -5.36
N TRP A 375 -12.79 -19.92 -6.47
CA TRP A 375 -12.52 -18.74 -7.30
C TRP A 375 -12.85 -17.44 -6.57
N ARG A 376 -13.89 -17.34 -5.71
CA ARG A 376 -14.11 -16.13 -4.86
C ARG A 376 -12.99 -15.95 -3.84
N GLN A 377 -12.53 -17.03 -3.22
CA GLN A 377 -11.44 -16.99 -2.23
C GLN A 377 -10.13 -16.47 -2.83
N ALA A 378 -9.76 -16.94 -4.03
CA ALA A 378 -8.58 -16.45 -4.75
C ALA A 378 -8.81 -15.07 -5.38
N THR A 379 -10.01 -14.77 -5.89
CA THR A 379 -10.40 -13.43 -6.35
C THR A 379 -10.33 -12.39 -5.23
N ARG A 380 -10.69 -12.72 -3.98
CA ARG A 380 -10.54 -11.79 -2.83
C ARG A 380 -9.09 -11.37 -2.60
N ILE A 381 -8.14 -12.27 -2.82
CA ILE A 381 -6.71 -11.95 -2.72
C ILE A 381 -6.32 -11.05 -3.90
N ASP A 382 -6.70 -11.40 -5.14
CA ASP A 382 -6.40 -10.59 -6.34
C ASP A 382 -7.02 -9.17 -6.28
N ASP A 383 -8.28 -9.08 -5.86
CA ASP A 383 -9.05 -7.83 -5.71
C ASP A 383 -8.50 -6.97 -4.57
N TRP A 384 -8.12 -7.54 -3.42
CA TRP A 384 -7.50 -6.75 -2.35
C TRP A 384 -6.13 -6.20 -2.78
N VAL A 385 -5.28 -7.00 -3.45
CA VAL A 385 -4.00 -6.48 -3.96
C VAL A 385 -4.28 -5.42 -5.05
N ARG A 386 -5.39 -5.51 -5.78
CA ARG A 386 -5.85 -4.46 -6.71
C ARG A 386 -6.28 -3.18 -6.00
N GLU A 387 -7.06 -3.26 -4.93
CA GLU A 387 -7.52 -2.11 -4.12
C GLU A 387 -6.35 -1.42 -3.42
N CYS A 388 -5.44 -2.17 -2.80
CA CYS A 388 -4.21 -1.64 -2.20
C CYS A 388 -3.14 -1.22 -3.22
N SER A 389 -3.36 -1.48 -4.51
CA SER A 389 -2.52 -1.00 -5.61
C SER A 389 -3.23 0.03 -6.52
N GLY A 390 -4.39 0.55 -6.10
CA GLY A 390 -5.13 1.63 -6.78
C GLY A 390 -4.95 2.97 -6.07
#